data_AF-A0A3D3DFW6-F1
#
_entry.id   AF-A0A3D3DFW6-F1
#
_cell.length_a   1.000
_cell.length_b   1.000
_cell.length_c   1.000
_cell.angle_alpha   90.00
_cell.angle_beta   90.00
_cell.angle_gamma   90.00
#
_symmetry.space_group_name_H-M   'P 1'
#
loop_
_entity.id
_entity.type
_entity.pdbx_description
1 polymer ?
#
loop_
_entity_poly.entity_id
_entity_poly.type
_entity_poly.pdbx_seq_one_letter_code
_entity_poly.pdbx_strand_id
1 'polypeptide(L)'
;LEIEISSLKAVFFVKDYKGDKNYKKVRTFDGFPKGIPSQRKIVIIFKDGENFYGTTHSYDPERKGFFVYPIDPKDNNDRVFVVNPAVNSVKLQKFNSEDFQIHVYETL
;
A
#
# COMPACT_ATOMS: atom_id res chain seq x y z
N LEU A 1 -7.64 -25.69 8.69
CA LEU A 1 -7.58 -24.97 7.39
C LEU A 1 -6.30 -24.15 7.41
N GLU A 2 -5.41 -24.37 6.46
CA GLU A 2 -4.18 -23.61 6.29
C GLU A 2 -4.34 -22.68 5.08
N ILE A 3 -3.76 -21.49 5.14
CA ILE A 3 -3.85 -20.47 4.07
C ILE A 3 -2.43 -20.16 3.60
N GLU A 4 -2.16 -20.38 2.31
CA GLU A 4 -0.89 -20.02 1.70
C GLU A 4 -0.82 -18.51 1.45
N ILE A 5 0.08 -17.81 2.15
CA ILE A 5 0.17 -16.34 2.09
C ILE A 5 0.46 -15.84 0.66
N SER A 6 1.27 -16.56 -0.13
CA SER A 6 1.59 -16.21 -1.52
C SER A 6 0.38 -16.18 -2.45
N SER A 7 -0.69 -16.89 -2.11
CA SER A 7 -1.96 -16.89 -2.85
C SER A 7 -2.83 -15.66 -2.57
N LEU A 8 -2.48 -14.87 -1.55
CA LEU A 8 -3.26 -13.72 -1.12
C LEU A 8 -2.85 -12.47 -1.87
N LYS A 9 -3.83 -11.57 -2.03
CA LYS A 9 -3.56 -10.18 -2.43
C LYS A 9 -2.86 -9.39 -1.33
N ALA A 10 -3.44 -9.45 -0.14
CA ALA A 10 -3.01 -8.72 1.04
C ALA A 10 -3.72 -9.24 2.29
N VAL A 11 -3.19 -8.89 3.47
CA VAL A 11 -3.85 -9.05 4.76
C VAL A 11 -4.25 -7.67 5.28
N PHE A 12 -5.54 -7.48 5.50
CA PHE A 12 -6.13 -6.21 5.93
C PHE A 12 -6.35 -6.21 7.44
N PHE A 13 -5.80 -5.21 8.13
CA PHE A 13 -6.05 -4.97 9.54
C PHE A 13 -7.08 -3.86 9.62
N VAL A 14 -8.33 -4.22 9.93
CA VAL A 14 -9.48 -3.31 9.87
C VAL A 14 -9.90 -2.85 11.27
N LYS A 15 -10.41 -1.61 11.34
CA LYS A 15 -11.00 -1.01 12.54
C LYS A 15 -12.32 -1.69 12.90
N ASP A 16 -13.10 -2.04 11.88
CA ASP A 16 -14.40 -2.68 12.02
C ASP A 16 -14.63 -3.71 10.89
N TYR A 17 -15.35 -4.80 11.18
CA TYR A 17 -15.61 -5.87 10.20
C TYR A 17 -16.73 -5.54 9.20
N LYS A 18 -17.62 -4.61 9.52
CA LYS A 18 -18.71 -4.19 8.62
C LYS A 18 -18.20 -3.16 7.61
N GLY A 19 -17.46 -2.17 8.08
CA GLY A 19 -16.94 -1.05 7.29
C GLY A 19 -18.05 -0.28 6.56
N ASP A 20 -17.65 0.57 5.61
CA ASP A 20 -18.56 1.22 4.66
C ASP A 20 -18.12 0.90 3.23
N LYS A 21 -18.90 0.05 2.54
CA LYS A 21 -18.64 -0.36 1.15
C LYS A 21 -18.84 0.78 0.14
N ASN A 22 -19.62 1.79 0.49
CA ASN A 22 -19.91 2.94 -0.37
C ASN A 22 -18.91 4.08 -0.18
N TYR A 23 -18.03 3.97 0.84
CA TYR A 23 -17.04 4.99 1.12
C TYR A 23 -16.00 5.09 0.00
N LYS A 24 -15.89 6.29 -0.59
CA LYS A 24 -14.90 6.60 -1.62
C LYS A 24 -13.60 7.08 -0.98
N LYS A 25 -12.62 6.18 -0.94
CA LYS A 25 -11.29 6.44 -0.38
C LYS A 25 -10.54 7.54 -1.13
N VAL A 26 -9.78 8.36 -0.42
CA VAL A 26 -8.84 9.31 -1.01
C VAL A 26 -7.76 8.58 -1.84
N ARG A 27 -7.51 9.05 -3.06
CA ARG A 27 -6.55 8.47 -4.02
C ARG A 27 -5.55 9.51 -4.54
N THR A 28 -5.23 10.50 -3.72
CA THR A 28 -4.24 11.54 -4.02
C THR A 28 -3.49 11.91 -2.74
N PHE A 29 -2.26 12.39 -2.87
CA PHE A 29 -1.47 12.93 -1.77
C PHE A 29 -1.66 14.44 -1.58
N ASP A 30 -2.61 15.05 -2.29
CA ASP A 30 -2.93 16.47 -2.14
C ASP A 30 -3.39 16.77 -0.71
N GLY A 31 -2.80 17.79 -0.09
CA GLY A 31 -3.07 18.13 1.31
C GLY A 31 -2.48 17.15 2.33
N PHE A 32 -1.76 16.10 1.91
CA PHE A 32 -1.02 15.24 2.83
C PHE A 32 0.14 16.03 3.47
N PRO A 33 0.34 15.98 4.80
CA PRO A 33 1.32 16.81 5.49
C PRO A 33 2.74 16.68 4.90
N LYS A 34 3.38 17.82 4.63
CA LYS A 34 4.79 17.90 4.24
C LYS A 34 5.64 18.01 5.52
N GLY A 35 6.52 17.04 5.76
CA GLY A 35 7.44 17.01 6.90
C GLY A 35 8.49 15.92 6.71
N ILE A 36 9.43 15.76 7.65
CA ILE A 36 10.40 14.65 7.65
C ILE A 36 9.57 13.36 7.81
N PRO A 37 9.39 12.56 6.76
CA PRO A 37 8.46 11.46 6.86
C PRO A 37 9.18 10.32 7.60
N SER A 38 8.66 9.92 8.76
CA SER A 38 8.97 8.57 9.27
C SER A 38 8.45 7.49 8.29
N GLN A 39 7.56 7.87 7.35
CA GLN A 39 6.95 7.02 6.34
C GLN A 39 6.95 7.69 4.95
N ARG A 40 7.50 7.01 3.94
CA ARG A 40 7.51 7.50 2.54
C ARG A 40 6.16 7.28 1.87
N LYS A 41 5.72 8.20 1.01
CA LYS A 41 4.53 8.01 0.16
C LYS A 41 4.76 6.80 -0.77
N ILE A 42 3.73 5.98 -0.93
CA ILE A 42 3.77 4.79 -1.79
C ILE A 42 2.45 4.61 -2.53
N VAL A 43 2.53 4.28 -3.81
CA VAL A 43 1.40 3.81 -4.60
C VAL A 43 1.69 2.39 -5.07
N ILE A 44 0.81 1.47 -4.74
CA ILE A 44 0.89 0.09 -5.20
C ILE A 44 -0.11 -0.08 -6.34
N ILE A 45 0.35 -0.68 -7.43
CA ILE A 45 -0.47 -1.12 -8.54
C ILE A 45 -0.51 -2.64 -8.45
N PHE A 46 -1.69 -3.20 -8.20
CA PHE A 46 -1.89 -4.65 -8.13
C PHE A 46 -2.08 -5.26 -9.53
N LYS A 47 -1.87 -6.57 -9.64
CA LYS A 47 -2.05 -7.32 -10.90
C LYS A 47 -3.49 -7.31 -11.43
N ASP A 48 -4.47 -7.06 -10.57
CA ASP A 48 -5.88 -6.88 -10.96
C ASP A 48 -6.25 -5.43 -11.35
N GLY A 49 -5.27 -4.53 -11.40
CA GLY A 49 -5.44 -3.14 -11.80
C GLY A 49 -5.92 -2.21 -10.67
N GLU A 50 -6.17 -2.72 -9.47
CA GLU A 50 -6.46 -1.84 -8.33
C GLU A 50 -5.22 -1.08 -7.87
N ASN A 51 -5.42 0.17 -7.43
CA ASN A 51 -4.36 1.00 -6.88
C ASN A 51 -4.58 1.26 -5.39
N PHE A 52 -3.52 1.16 -4.60
CA PHE A 52 -3.52 1.51 -3.18
C PHE A 52 -2.60 2.70 -2.93
N TYR A 53 -3.14 3.75 -2.32
CA TYR A 53 -2.41 4.97 -1.95
C TYR A 53 -2.17 4.98 -0.46
N GLY A 54 -0.92 5.06 -0.04
CA GLY A 54 -0.55 4.96 1.35
C GLY A 54 0.81 5.54 1.68
N THR A 55 1.27 5.22 2.87
CA THR A 55 2.65 5.46 3.31
C THR A 55 3.28 4.16 3.80
N THR A 56 4.60 4.09 3.82
CA THR A 56 5.34 2.94 4.37
C THR A 56 6.61 3.37 5.11
N HIS A 57 6.94 2.69 6.20
CA HIS A 57 8.20 2.87 6.92
C HIS A 57 9.38 2.22 6.19
N SER A 58 9.14 1.09 5.52
CA SER A 58 10.20 0.29 4.88
C SER A 58 9.62 -0.44 3.68
N TYR A 59 10.34 -0.39 2.57
CA TYR A 59 10.00 -1.10 1.35
C TYR A 59 11.24 -1.83 0.85
N ASP A 60 11.04 -3.11 0.52
CA ASP A 60 12.05 -4.02 0.03
C ASP A 60 11.33 -5.05 -0.88
N PRO A 61 11.55 -5.00 -2.21
CA PRO A 61 10.84 -5.85 -3.16
C PRO A 61 11.22 -7.34 -3.01
N GLU A 62 12.34 -7.66 -2.38
CA GLU A 62 12.81 -9.05 -2.20
C GLU A 62 12.13 -9.78 -1.03
N ARG A 63 11.38 -9.05 -0.19
CA ARG A 63 10.62 -9.66 0.92
C ARG A 63 9.36 -10.33 0.40
N LYS A 64 8.70 -11.13 1.25
CA LYS A 64 7.38 -11.72 0.91
C LYS A 64 6.27 -10.67 0.78
N GLY A 65 6.47 -9.50 1.37
CA GLY A 65 5.49 -8.43 1.47
C GLY A 65 5.98 -7.28 2.35
N PHE A 66 5.15 -6.25 2.47
CA PHE A 66 5.46 -5.06 3.26
C PHE A 66 4.19 -4.39 3.81
N PHE A 67 4.34 -3.63 4.88
CA PHE A 67 3.23 -2.88 5.46
C PHE A 67 3.03 -1.54 4.76
N VAL A 68 1.76 -1.21 4.51
CA VAL A 68 1.31 0.09 4.03
C VAL A 68 0.18 0.61 4.90
N TYR A 69 0.20 1.91 5.16
CA TYR A 69 -0.78 2.62 5.96
C TYR A 69 -1.62 3.50 5.04
N PRO A 70 -2.97 3.45 5.11
CA PRO A 70 -3.81 4.31 4.30
C PRO A 70 -3.54 5.79 4.58
N ILE A 71 -3.57 6.61 3.54
CA ILE A 71 -3.49 8.07 3.69
C ILE A 71 -4.80 8.72 4.14
N ASP A 72 -5.92 7.99 4.00
CA ASP A 72 -7.24 8.47 4.35
C ASP A 72 -7.55 8.10 5.81
N PRO A 73 -7.66 9.07 6.74
CA PRO A 73 -7.94 8.78 8.15
C PRO A 73 -9.28 8.08 8.38
N LYS A 74 -10.23 8.22 7.44
CA LYS A 74 -11.54 7.58 7.47
C LYS A 74 -11.54 6.20 6.81
N ASP A 75 -10.42 5.74 6.23
CA ASP A 75 -10.31 4.37 5.75
C ASP A 75 -10.56 3.41 6.92
N ASN A 76 -11.29 2.33 6.64
CA ASN A 76 -11.54 1.27 7.61
C ASN A 76 -10.28 0.44 7.90
N ASN A 77 -9.24 0.53 7.08
CA ASN A 77 -7.96 -0.14 7.34
C ASN A 77 -7.09 0.71 8.28
N ASP A 78 -6.51 0.07 9.29
CA ASP A 78 -5.41 0.64 10.09
C ASP A 78 -4.07 0.48 9.37
N ARG A 79 -3.85 -0.71 8.82
CA ARG A 79 -2.69 -1.05 7.98
C ARG A 79 -3.02 -2.24 7.09
N VAL A 80 -2.23 -2.40 6.05
CA VAL A 80 -2.35 -3.52 5.11
C VAL A 80 -0.98 -4.14 4.93
N PHE A 81 -0.88 -5.46 5.12
CA PHE A 81 0.30 -6.20 4.69
C PHE A 81 0.09 -6.65 3.24
N VAL A 82 0.85 -6.04 2.35
CA VAL A 82 0.75 -6.27 0.90
C VAL A 82 1.65 -7.43 0.52
N VAL A 83 1.11 -8.38 -0.24
CA VAL A 83 1.82 -9.61 -0.63
C VAL A 83 2.42 -9.42 -2.01
N ASN A 84 3.74 -9.56 -2.12
CA ASN A 84 4.49 -9.23 -3.33
C ASN A 84 4.01 -9.96 -4.61
N PRO A 85 3.68 -11.26 -4.56
CA PRO A 85 3.08 -11.96 -5.70
C PRO A 85 1.86 -11.29 -6.35
N ALA A 86 1.08 -10.49 -5.61
CA ALA A 86 -0.09 -9.79 -6.12
C ALA A 86 0.21 -8.40 -6.71
N VAL A 87 1.45 -7.92 -6.56
CA VAL A 87 1.88 -6.59 -6.98
C VAL A 87 2.35 -6.64 -8.44
N ASN A 88 1.92 -5.65 -9.23
CA ASN A 88 2.44 -5.39 -10.57
C ASN A 88 3.59 -4.38 -10.53
N SER A 89 3.39 -3.26 -9.84
CA SER A 89 4.43 -2.24 -9.66
C SER A 89 4.19 -1.38 -8.43
N VAL A 90 5.25 -0.73 -7.96
CA VAL A 90 5.25 0.18 -6.81
C VAL A 90 5.89 1.50 -7.23
N LYS A 91 5.18 2.61 -6.97
CA LYS A 91 5.75 3.96 -7.01
C LYS A 91 6.08 4.35 -5.57
N LEU A 92 7.37 4.50 -5.27
CA LEU A 92 7.85 4.87 -3.94
C LEU A 92 8.49 6.24 -4.00
N GLN A 93 8.11 7.14 -3.08
CA GLN A 93 8.72 8.46 -2.98
C GLN A 93 10.22 8.34 -2.71
N LYS A 94 11.02 9.08 -3.47
CA LYS A 94 12.46 9.20 -3.23
C LYS A 94 12.72 9.98 -1.94
N PHE A 95 13.83 9.67 -1.26
CA PHE A 95 14.18 10.40 -0.04
C PHE A 95 14.29 11.90 -0.29
N ASN A 96 13.67 12.70 0.58
CA ASN A 96 13.68 14.16 0.53
C ASN A 96 13.28 14.75 -0.84
N SER A 97 12.40 14.07 -1.58
CA SER A 97 11.92 14.51 -2.90
C SER A 97 10.42 14.25 -3.07
N GLU A 98 9.77 15.00 -3.96
CA GLU A 98 8.39 14.72 -4.39
C GLU A 98 8.34 13.72 -5.57
N ASP A 99 9.50 13.37 -6.14
CA ASP A 99 9.60 12.37 -7.19
C ASP A 99 9.37 10.96 -6.67
N PHE A 100 8.83 10.11 -7.54
CA PHE A 100 8.66 8.69 -7.29
C PHE A 100 9.66 7.85 -8.09
N GLN A 101 10.28 6.88 -7.43
CA GLN A 101 10.96 5.75 -8.09
C GLN A 101 9.94 4.65 -8.36
N ILE A 102 9.98 4.06 -9.55
CA ILE A 102 9.10 2.95 -9.94
C ILE A 102 9.88 1.65 -9.81
N HIS A 103 9.29 0.68 -9.12
CA HIS A 103 9.76 -0.70 -9.03
C HIS A 103 8.73 -1.59 -9.74
N VAL A 104 9.14 -2.28 -10.79
CA VAL A 104 8.29 -3.23 -11.51
C VAL A 104 8.56 -4.62 -10.96
N TYR A 105 7.51 -5.36 -10.66
CA TYR A 105 7.62 -6.74 -10.18
C TYR A 105 7.64 -7.67 -11.39
N GLU A 106 8.68 -8.51 -11.47
CA GLU A 106 8.71 -9.58 -12.47
C GLU A 106 7.58 -10.57 -12.17
N THR A 107 6.92 -11.03 -13.23
CA THR A 107 5.91 -12.08 -13.12
C THR A 107 6.67 -13.40 -13.24
N LEU A 108 6.99 -14.03 -12.11
CA LEU A 108 7.38 -15.43 -12.09
C LEU A 108 6.17 -16.30 -12.46
#